data_AF-A0A1E5XKH6-F1
#
_entry.id   AF-A0A1E5XKH6-F1
#
_cell.length_a   1.000
_cell.length_b   1.000
_cell.length_c   1.000
_cell.angle_alpha   90.00
_cell.angle_beta   90.00
_cell.angle_gamma   90.00
#
_symmetry.space_group_name_H-M   'P 1'
#
loop_
_entity.id
_entity.type
_entity.pdbx_description
1 polymer ?
#
loop_
_entity_poly.entity_id
_entity_poly.type
_entity_poly.pdbx_seq_one_letter_code
_entity_poly.pdbx_strand_id
1 'polypeptide(L)'
;MKILILGGTEEARQLAAQLTKMGHAVTTSLAGRTSDPLLPAGELRVGGFGGGDGMGNYIITERFDRLVDATHPYAEEIKRNAVRAAELAEMRLVRLTRPAWSEPQYAFWKHVANAEEAAASLPKGARALLTVGHTQLDAYLKRTDCSFVVRSIEPPERELPVNATALLARPPFFFNGEFQMMQD
;
A
#
# COMPACT_ATOMS: atom_id res chain seq x y z
N MET A 1 -1.96 -26.16 -7.45
CA MET A 1 -0.81 -25.47 -6.82
C MET A 1 -1.29 -24.74 -5.60
N LYS A 2 -0.47 -24.67 -4.55
CA LYS A 2 -0.62 -23.83 -3.37
C LYS A 2 0.19 -22.54 -3.58
N ILE A 3 -0.48 -21.39 -3.58
CA ILE A 3 0.09 -20.10 -3.99
C ILE A 3 -0.01 -19.11 -2.82
N LEU A 4 1.13 -18.54 -2.43
CA LEU A 4 1.20 -17.45 -1.45
C LEU A 4 1.24 -16.11 -2.19
N ILE A 5 0.27 -15.24 -1.89
CA ILE A 5 0.23 -13.86 -2.40
C ILE A 5 0.52 -12.90 -1.25
N LEU A 6 1.57 -12.11 -1.35
CA LEU A 6 1.80 -10.95 -0.48
C LEU A 6 0.90 -9.82 -0.98
N GLY A 7 -0.11 -9.45 -0.19
CA GLY A 7 -1.23 -8.62 -0.65
C GLY A 7 -1.25 -7.19 -0.11
N GLY A 8 -2.45 -6.59 -0.16
CA GLY A 8 -2.70 -5.20 0.25
C GLY A 8 -2.95 -4.23 -0.91
N THR A 9 -3.04 -4.74 -2.13
CA THR A 9 -3.40 -3.98 -3.34
C THR A 9 -4.66 -4.56 -3.98
N GLU A 10 -5.27 -3.77 -4.85
CA GLU A 10 -6.37 -4.24 -5.68
C GLU A 10 -5.94 -5.37 -6.62
N GLU A 11 -4.73 -5.27 -7.20
CA GLU A 11 -4.14 -6.30 -8.05
C GLU A 11 -4.02 -7.65 -7.32
N ALA A 12 -3.56 -7.65 -6.07
CA ALA A 12 -3.45 -8.86 -5.27
C ALA A 12 -4.81 -9.54 -5.09
N ARG A 13 -5.86 -8.75 -4.82
CA ARG A 13 -7.22 -9.22 -4.61
C ARG A 13 -7.82 -9.80 -5.89
N GLN A 14 -7.61 -9.13 -7.02
CA GLN A 14 -8.04 -9.61 -8.34
C GLN A 14 -7.33 -10.90 -8.74
N LEU A 15 -6.00 -10.97 -8.51
CA LEU A 15 -5.22 -12.17 -8.76
C LEU A 15 -5.72 -13.35 -7.92
N ALA A 16 -5.93 -13.15 -6.61
CA ALA A 16 -6.44 -14.19 -5.71
C ALA A 16 -7.81 -14.73 -6.16
N ALA A 17 -8.71 -13.84 -6.60
CA ALA A 17 -10.01 -14.21 -7.13
C ALA A 17 -9.90 -15.05 -8.41
N GLN A 18 -9.01 -14.68 -9.34
CA GLN A 18 -8.83 -15.42 -10.59
C GLN A 18 -8.19 -16.81 -10.34
N LEU A 19 -7.11 -16.88 -9.56
CA LEU A 19 -6.43 -18.14 -9.25
C LEU A 19 -7.32 -19.12 -8.48
N THR A 20 -8.12 -18.62 -7.54
CA THR A 20 -9.11 -19.44 -6.82
C THR A 20 -10.16 -19.99 -7.77
N LYS A 21 -10.69 -19.18 -8.71
CA LYS A 21 -11.64 -19.64 -9.74
C LYS A 21 -11.05 -20.71 -10.67
N MET A 22 -9.73 -20.69 -10.88
CA MET A 22 -8.99 -21.71 -11.63
C MET A 22 -8.73 -22.99 -10.81
N GLY A 23 -9.18 -23.07 -9.56
CA GLY A 23 -9.01 -24.25 -8.69
C GLY A 23 -7.66 -24.34 -7.98
N HIS A 24 -6.91 -23.24 -7.86
CA HIS A 24 -5.69 -23.20 -7.06
C HIS A 24 -5.98 -22.95 -5.58
N ALA A 25 -5.16 -23.50 -4.69
CA ALA A 25 -5.20 -23.19 -3.26
C ALA A 25 -4.43 -21.89 -3.05
N VAL A 26 -5.13 -20.80 -2.73
CA VAL A 26 -4.56 -19.46 -2.61
C VAL A 26 -4.59 -19.02 -1.15
N THR A 27 -3.45 -18.57 -0.63
CA THR A 27 -3.35 -17.88 0.66
C THR A 27 -2.86 -16.45 0.40
N THR A 28 -3.64 -15.45 0.81
CA THR A 28 -3.22 -14.04 0.76
C THR A 28 -2.71 -13.61 2.13
N SER A 29 -1.53 -12.99 2.19
CA SER A 29 -0.96 -12.43 3.40
C SER A 29 -1.14 -10.91 3.44
N LEU A 30 -1.73 -10.40 4.52
CA LEU A 30 -1.89 -8.98 4.80
C LEU A 30 -1.10 -8.55 6.04
N ALA A 31 -0.57 -7.33 6.02
CA ALA A 31 0.14 -6.75 7.15
C ALA A 31 -0.76 -6.45 8.36
N GLY A 32 -2.09 -6.39 8.19
CA GLY A 32 -3.03 -6.09 9.27
C GLY A 32 -3.13 -4.60 9.63
N ARG A 33 -2.84 -3.69 8.70
CA ARG A 33 -2.83 -2.23 8.91
C ARG A 33 -4.20 -1.55 8.89
N THR A 34 -5.26 -2.30 8.59
CA THR A 34 -6.65 -1.82 8.58
C THR A 34 -7.49 -2.83 9.33
N SER A 35 -8.35 -2.35 10.22
CA SER A 35 -9.29 -3.13 11.04
C SER A 35 -10.32 -3.90 10.23
N ASP A 36 -10.76 -3.36 9.08
CA ASP A 36 -11.75 -3.98 8.19
C ASP A 36 -11.24 -3.99 6.73
N PRO A 37 -10.33 -4.90 6.36
CA PRO A 37 -9.84 -5.01 4.98
C PRO A 37 -10.87 -5.72 4.08
N LEU A 38 -10.98 -5.28 2.83
CA LEU A 38 -11.72 -6.06 1.83
C LEU A 38 -11.06 -7.43 1.66
N LEU A 39 -11.81 -8.49 1.98
CA LEU A 39 -11.27 -9.84 2.04
C LEU A 39 -10.99 -10.38 0.62
N PRO A 40 -9.80 -10.96 0.38
CA PRO A 40 -9.50 -11.67 -0.85
C PRO A 40 -10.21 -13.03 -0.88
N ALA A 41 -10.37 -13.60 -2.08
CA ALA A 41 -10.80 -14.98 -2.22
C ALA A 41 -9.69 -15.94 -1.77
N GLY A 42 -10.09 -17.10 -1.24
CA GLY A 42 -9.17 -18.11 -0.71
C GLY A 42 -8.89 -17.91 0.77
N GLU A 43 -7.78 -18.47 1.24
CA GLU A 43 -7.35 -18.34 2.64
C GLU A 43 -6.69 -16.99 2.90
N LEU A 44 -6.87 -16.49 4.12
CA LEU A 44 -6.29 -15.23 4.57
C LEU A 44 -5.33 -15.50 5.73
N ARG A 45 -4.15 -14.88 5.65
CA ARG A 45 -3.20 -14.77 6.75
C ARG A 45 -2.98 -13.30 7.11
N VAL A 46 -3.03 -12.99 8.40
CA VAL A 46 -2.72 -11.64 8.91
C VAL A 46 -1.50 -11.69 9.84
N GLY A 47 -0.63 -10.68 9.72
CA GLY A 47 0.55 -10.50 10.56
C GLY A 47 1.87 -10.79 9.86
N GLY A 48 2.97 -10.37 10.50
CA GLY A 48 4.32 -10.50 9.95
C GLY A 48 4.85 -11.94 9.95
N PHE A 49 5.89 -12.18 9.16
CA PHE A 49 6.57 -13.47 9.06
C PHE A 49 7.81 -13.59 9.96
N GLY A 50 8.22 -12.52 10.65
CA GLY A 50 9.52 -12.48 11.34
C GLY A 50 10.70 -12.27 10.39
N GLY A 51 10.52 -11.44 9.36
CA GLY A 51 11.54 -11.18 8.32
C GLY A 51 11.52 -12.18 7.16
N GLY A 52 12.49 -12.05 6.26
CA GLY A 52 12.61 -12.92 5.07
C GLY A 52 12.85 -14.39 5.39
N ASP A 53 13.70 -14.70 6.37
CA ASP A 53 13.97 -16.08 6.77
C ASP A 53 12.73 -16.75 7.37
N GLY A 54 11.99 -16.03 8.23
CA GLY A 54 10.74 -16.53 8.79
C GLY A 54 9.66 -16.76 7.71
N MET A 55 9.62 -15.91 6.67
CA MET A 55 8.76 -16.13 5.52
C MET A 55 9.18 -17.35 4.69
N GLY A 56 10.48 -17.55 4.46
CA GLY A 56 10.98 -18.72 3.73
C GLY A 56 10.70 -20.03 4.47
N ASN A 57 10.94 -20.06 5.79
CA ASN A 57 10.58 -21.21 6.63
C ASN A 57 9.08 -21.51 6.57
N TYR A 58 8.24 -20.48 6.64
CA TYR A 58 6.79 -20.63 6.48
C TYR A 58 6.43 -21.23 5.12
N ILE A 59 7.04 -20.73 4.03
CA ILE A 59 6.84 -21.26 2.67
C ILE A 59 7.17 -22.75 2.58
N ILE A 60 8.30 -23.16 3.16
CA ILE A 60 8.79 -24.55 3.16
C ILE A 60 7.87 -25.45 4.00
N THR A 61 7.59 -25.06 5.25
CA THR A 61 6.76 -25.84 6.18
C THR A 61 5.35 -26.04 5.63
N GLU A 62 4.76 -24.99 5.07
CA GLU A 62 3.42 -25.02 4.49
C GLU A 62 3.39 -25.57 3.06
N ARG A 63 4.55 -25.87 2.46
CA ARG A 63 4.70 -26.43 1.11
C ARG A 63 4.00 -25.59 0.03
N PHE A 64 4.27 -24.28 0.02
CA PHE A 64 3.81 -23.43 -1.07
C PHE A 64 4.59 -23.72 -2.36
N ASP A 65 3.89 -23.74 -3.49
CA ASP A 65 4.47 -23.98 -4.81
C ASP A 65 4.94 -22.68 -5.47
N ARG A 66 4.31 -21.54 -5.16
CA ARG A 66 4.60 -20.23 -5.76
C ARG A 66 4.46 -19.09 -4.75
N LEU A 67 5.33 -18.09 -4.89
CA LEU A 67 5.24 -16.80 -4.18
C LEU A 67 5.00 -15.67 -5.19
N VAL A 68 3.98 -14.87 -4.91
CA VAL A 68 3.66 -13.66 -5.65
C VAL A 68 3.77 -12.46 -4.72
N ASP A 69 4.63 -11.51 -5.07
CA ASP A 69 4.68 -10.18 -4.48
C ASP A 69 3.74 -9.25 -5.25
N ALA A 70 2.56 -9.01 -4.70
CA ALA A 70 1.57 -8.06 -5.19
C ALA A 70 1.33 -6.94 -4.16
N THR A 71 2.37 -6.61 -3.38
CA THR A 71 2.30 -5.57 -2.35
C THR A 71 2.34 -4.17 -2.95
N HIS A 72 2.04 -3.15 -2.14
CA HIS A 72 2.06 -1.76 -2.60
C HIS A 72 3.45 -1.37 -3.15
N PRO A 73 3.54 -0.55 -4.22
CA PRO A 73 4.83 -0.16 -4.81
C PRO A 73 5.82 0.52 -3.85
N TYR A 74 5.36 1.05 -2.71
CA TYR A 74 6.21 1.65 -1.68
C TYR A 74 6.54 0.70 -0.51
N ALA A 75 6.10 -0.56 -0.54
CA ALA A 75 6.31 -1.54 0.53
C ALA A 75 7.70 -2.20 0.45
N GLU A 76 8.77 -1.41 0.51
CA GLU A 76 10.13 -1.88 0.23
C GLU A 76 10.63 -3.01 1.14
N GLU A 77 10.27 -2.99 2.42
CA GLU A 77 10.73 -4.00 3.38
C GLU A 77 10.19 -5.40 3.04
N ILE A 78 8.88 -5.52 2.81
CA ILE A 78 8.27 -6.82 2.49
C ILE A 78 8.75 -7.34 1.14
N LYS A 79 9.07 -6.46 0.18
CA LYS A 79 9.70 -6.84 -1.09
C LYS A 79 11.07 -7.48 -0.89
N ARG A 80 11.93 -6.89 -0.04
CA ARG A 80 13.24 -7.48 0.31
C ARG A 80 13.07 -8.83 1.01
N ASN A 81 12.11 -8.91 1.93
CA ASN A 81 11.80 -10.16 2.62
C ASN A 81 11.32 -11.24 1.64
N ALA A 82 10.51 -10.88 0.63
CA ALA A 82 10.03 -11.80 -0.40
C ALA A 82 11.17 -12.38 -1.25
N VAL A 83 12.15 -11.56 -1.62
CA VAL A 83 13.36 -12.02 -2.35
C VAL A 83 14.12 -13.02 -1.49
N ARG A 84 14.41 -12.67 -0.24
CA ARG A 84 15.13 -13.55 0.69
C ARG A 84 14.38 -14.87 0.94
N ALA A 85 13.07 -14.81 1.10
CA ALA A 85 12.23 -15.98 1.32
C ALA A 85 12.21 -16.91 0.09
N ALA A 86 12.16 -16.34 -1.11
CA ALA A 86 12.21 -17.08 -2.36
C ALA A 86 13.56 -17.78 -2.56
N GLU A 87 14.66 -17.11 -2.22
CA GLU A 87 16.01 -17.71 -2.22
C GLU A 87 16.09 -18.88 -1.23
N LEU A 88 15.65 -18.68 0.01
CA LEU A 88 15.70 -19.71 1.06
C LEU A 88 14.84 -20.94 0.72
N ALA A 89 13.68 -20.72 0.09
CA ALA A 89 12.76 -21.77 -0.32
C ALA A 89 13.04 -22.33 -1.72
N GLU A 90 14.13 -21.90 -2.39
CA GLU A 90 14.49 -22.28 -3.77
C GLU A 90 13.32 -22.14 -4.77
N MET A 91 12.55 -21.06 -4.65
CA MET A 91 11.31 -20.85 -5.39
C MET A 91 11.36 -19.60 -6.27
N ARG A 92 10.63 -19.62 -7.39
CA ARG A 92 10.46 -18.43 -8.23
C ARG A 92 9.52 -17.42 -7.57
N LEU A 93 10.02 -16.20 -7.40
CA LEU A 93 9.22 -15.03 -7.04
C LEU A 93 8.64 -14.36 -8.29
N VAL A 94 7.33 -14.17 -8.33
CA VAL A 94 6.66 -13.34 -9.33
C VAL A 94 6.30 -12.00 -8.70
N ARG A 95 6.66 -10.88 -9.33
CA ARG A 95 6.23 -9.55 -8.89
C ARG A 95 5.11 -9.04 -9.79
N LEU A 96 3.95 -8.81 -9.20
CA LEU A 96 2.81 -8.20 -9.86
C LEU A 96 2.73 -6.72 -9.43
N THR A 97 3.15 -5.84 -10.31
CA THR A 97 3.10 -4.39 -10.07
C THR A 97 2.62 -3.68 -11.32
N ARG A 98 1.80 -2.64 -11.11
CA ARG A 98 1.36 -1.76 -12.20
C ARG A 98 2.52 -0.85 -12.62
N PRO A 99 2.58 -0.44 -13.91
CA PRO A 99 3.47 0.64 -14.32
C PRO A 99 3.21 1.92 -13.50
N ALA A 100 4.25 2.75 -13.37
CA ALA A 100 4.08 4.09 -12.83
C ALA A 100 3.09 4.89 -13.70
N TRP A 101 2.37 5.83 -13.08
CA TRP A 101 1.50 6.71 -13.84
C TRP A 101 2.32 7.54 -14.84
N SER A 102 1.75 7.72 -16.03
CA SER A 102 2.30 8.63 -17.03
C SER A 102 1.70 10.01 -16.83
N GLU A 103 2.54 11.04 -16.85
CA GLU A 103 2.10 12.43 -16.72
C GLU A 103 1.31 12.84 -17.99
N PRO A 104 0.01 13.16 -17.89
CA PRO A 104 -0.74 13.66 -19.04
C PRO A 104 -0.32 15.09 -19.36
N GLN A 105 -0.55 15.54 -20.60
CA GLN A 105 -0.14 16.88 -21.09
C GLN A 105 -0.64 18.07 -20.25
N TYR A 106 -1.73 17.89 -19.51
CA TYR A 106 -2.37 18.91 -18.68
C TYR A 106 -1.97 18.82 -17.20
N ALA A 107 -1.14 17.84 -16.83
CA ALA A 107 -0.65 17.73 -15.47
C ALA A 107 0.49 18.72 -15.21
N PHE A 108 0.57 19.14 -13.95
CA PHE A 108 1.64 19.97 -13.42
C PHE A 108 2.32 19.19 -12.30
N TRP A 109 2.97 18.07 -12.63
CA TRP A 109 3.61 17.26 -11.61
C TRP A 109 4.99 17.83 -11.25
N LYS A 110 5.28 17.80 -9.95
CA LYS A 110 6.62 17.99 -9.44
C LYS A 110 7.11 16.66 -8.89
N HIS A 111 8.09 16.08 -9.56
CA HIS A 111 8.73 14.85 -9.13
C HIS A 111 9.75 15.15 -8.02
N VAL A 112 9.69 14.37 -6.95
CA VAL A 112 10.54 14.48 -5.75
C VAL A 112 10.90 13.07 -5.28
N ALA A 113 12.02 12.91 -4.59
CA ALA A 113 12.51 11.59 -4.22
C ALA A 113 11.84 10.99 -2.97
N ASN A 114 11.28 11.84 -2.10
CA ASN A 114 10.75 11.45 -0.79
C ASN A 114 9.72 12.47 -0.25
N ALA A 115 9.13 12.13 0.91
CA ALA A 115 8.10 12.95 1.56
C ALA A 115 8.65 14.27 2.10
N GLU A 116 9.92 14.30 2.52
CA GLU A 116 10.60 15.49 3.03
C GLU A 116 10.77 16.54 1.92
N GLU A 117 11.24 16.13 0.74
CA GLU A 117 11.33 16.99 -0.44
C GLU A 117 9.95 17.43 -0.93
N ALA A 118 8.96 16.53 -0.92
CA ALA A 118 7.58 16.86 -1.24
C ALA A 118 7.04 17.96 -0.32
N ALA A 119 7.20 17.80 0.99
CA ALA A 119 6.77 18.78 1.98
C ALA A 119 7.52 20.11 1.84
N ALA A 120 8.85 20.08 1.61
CA ALA A 120 9.67 21.28 1.41
C ALA A 120 9.28 22.04 0.13
N SER A 121 8.77 21.33 -0.88
CA SER A 121 8.36 21.92 -2.15
C SER A 121 7.09 22.77 -2.10
N LEU A 122 6.27 22.62 -1.04
CA LEU A 122 5.02 23.35 -0.89
C LEU A 122 5.28 24.83 -0.60
N PRO A 123 4.66 25.76 -1.36
CA PRO A 123 4.77 27.19 -1.10
C PRO A 123 4.10 27.55 0.23
N LYS A 124 4.58 28.64 0.84
CA LYS A 124 3.96 29.22 2.04
C LYS A 124 2.48 29.51 1.78
N GLY A 125 1.61 29.09 2.70
CA GLY A 125 0.16 29.26 2.61
C GLY A 125 -0.56 28.18 1.79
N ALA A 126 0.14 27.13 1.32
CA ALA A 126 -0.51 26.05 0.59
C ALA A 126 -1.55 25.31 1.46
N ARG A 127 -2.71 25.00 0.86
CA ARG A 127 -3.69 24.02 1.39
C ARG A 127 -3.51 22.72 0.61
N ALA A 128 -2.97 21.69 1.24
CA ALA A 128 -2.58 20.44 0.58
C ALA A 128 -3.44 19.25 1.04
N LEU A 129 -3.99 18.50 0.08
CA LEU A 129 -4.56 17.18 0.32
C LEU A 129 -3.44 16.14 0.39
N LEU A 130 -3.28 15.51 1.55
CA LEU A 130 -2.27 14.47 1.77
C LEU A 130 -2.89 13.09 1.55
N THR A 131 -2.42 12.41 0.50
CA THR A 131 -2.83 11.04 0.13
C THR A 131 -1.68 10.04 0.28
N VAL A 132 -0.81 10.27 1.27
CA VAL A 132 0.48 9.58 1.45
C VAL A 132 0.46 8.44 2.47
N GLY A 133 -0.72 8.12 3.02
CA GLY A 133 -0.86 7.15 4.11
C GLY A 133 -0.27 7.65 5.43
N HIS A 134 -0.17 6.79 6.43
CA HIS A 134 0.20 7.20 7.80
C HIS A 134 1.71 7.44 7.99
N THR A 135 2.56 6.65 7.32
CA THR A 135 4.01 6.61 7.59
C THR A 135 4.79 7.83 7.12
N GLN A 136 4.21 8.67 6.26
CA GLN A 136 4.91 9.80 5.63
C GLN A 136 4.37 11.17 6.10
N LEU A 137 3.40 11.21 7.02
CA LEU A 137 2.75 12.45 7.43
C LEU A 137 3.68 13.42 8.18
N ASP A 138 4.69 12.90 8.89
CA ASP A 138 5.58 13.70 9.74
C ASP A 138 6.31 14.80 8.98
N ALA A 139 6.71 14.52 7.73
CA ALA A 139 7.37 15.50 6.89
C ALA A 139 6.50 16.75 6.66
N TYR A 140 5.18 16.55 6.53
CA TYR A 140 4.22 17.61 6.26
C TYR A 140 3.74 18.30 7.54
N LEU A 141 3.35 17.53 8.56
CA LEU A 141 2.73 18.07 9.78
C LEU A 141 3.69 18.92 10.64
N LYS A 142 4.99 18.91 10.35
CA LYS A 142 5.99 19.83 10.94
C LYS A 142 5.90 21.25 10.37
N ARG A 143 5.28 21.44 9.20
CA ARG A 143 5.08 22.75 8.57
C ARG A 143 3.91 23.47 9.25
N THR A 144 4.17 24.64 9.80
CA THR A 144 3.15 25.50 10.44
C THR A 144 2.63 26.60 9.53
N ASP A 145 3.23 26.75 8.34
CA ASP A 145 2.93 27.78 7.36
C ASP A 145 2.08 27.26 6.18
N CYS A 146 1.62 26.01 6.24
CA CYS A 146 0.68 25.38 5.32
C CYS A 146 -0.53 24.85 6.08
N SER A 147 -1.62 24.50 5.38
CA SER A 147 -2.74 23.74 5.94
C SER A 147 -2.92 22.41 5.21
N PHE A 148 -3.38 21.39 5.94
CA PHE A 148 -3.40 20.02 5.45
C PHE A 148 -4.77 19.37 5.61
N VAL A 149 -5.22 18.67 4.56
CA VAL A 149 -6.33 17.72 4.63
C VAL A 149 -5.71 16.32 4.56
N VAL A 150 -5.72 15.60 5.68
CA VAL A 150 -5.11 14.28 5.79
C VAL A 150 -6.15 13.23 5.44
N ARG A 151 -6.03 12.61 4.27
CA ARG A 151 -6.93 11.52 3.87
C ARG A 151 -6.43 10.18 4.40
N SER A 152 -7.27 9.51 5.19
CA SER A 152 -6.99 8.18 5.75
C SER A 152 -8.23 7.28 5.73
N ILE A 153 -8.00 5.97 5.76
CA ILE A 153 -9.09 4.98 5.85
C ILE A 153 -9.66 4.95 7.27
N GLU A 154 -8.78 5.07 8.26
CA GLU A 154 -9.09 5.07 9.68
C GLU A 154 -8.66 6.39 10.31
N PRO A 155 -9.26 6.80 11.44
CA PRO A 155 -8.78 7.94 12.19
C PRO A 155 -7.28 7.86 12.45
N PRO A 156 -6.51 8.95 12.25
CA PRO A 156 -5.12 8.98 12.66
C PRO A 156 -5.00 8.62 14.15
N GLU A 157 -4.06 7.74 14.49
CA GLU A 157 -3.83 7.32 15.89
C GLU A 157 -3.35 8.46 16.80
N ARG A 158 -2.83 9.52 16.19
CA ARG A 158 -2.36 10.73 16.88
C ARG A 158 -3.28 11.91 16.60
N GLU A 159 -3.28 12.84 17.53
CA GLU A 159 -3.87 14.15 17.29
C GLU A 159 -3.15 14.87 16.15
N LEU A 160 -3.94 15.45 15.24
CA LEU A 160 -3.43 16.30 14.17
C LEU A 160 -3.17 17.70 14.71
N PRO A 161 -2.14 18.41 14.21
CA PRO A 161 -1.92 19.81 14.58
C PRO A 161 -3.08 20.68 14.12
N VAL A 162 -3.23 21.87 14.71
CA VAL A 162 -4.37 22.79 14.47
C VAL A 162 -4.55 23.18 12.99
N ASN A 163 -3.48 23.13 12.20
CA ASN A 163 -3.49 23.43 10.77
C ASN A 163 -3.76 22.19 9.90
N ALA A 164 -4.18 21.06 10.48
CA ALA A 164 -4.49 19.83 9.77
C ALA A 164 -5.86 19.27 10.18
N THR A 165 -6.63 18.81 9.19
CA THR A 165 -7.92 18.16 9.40
C THR A 165 -7.90 16.74 8.83
N ALA A 166 -8.64 15.82 9.46
CA ALA A 166 -8.78 14.45 8.97
C ALA A 166 -9.94 14.36 7.96
N LEU A 167 -9.71 13.66 6.86
CA LEU A 167 -10.72 13.25 5.89
C LEU A 167 -10.76 11.72 5.85
N LEU A 168 -11.79 11.14 6.48
CA LEU A 168 -11.98 9.69 6.46
C LEU A 168 -12.63 9.26 5.16
N ALA A 169 -11.91 8.50 4.35
CA ALA A 169 -12.41 8.01 3.07
C ALA A 169 -11.74 6.69 2.69
N ARG A 170 -12.52 5.81 2.07
CA ARG A 170 -12.08 4.47 1.65
C ARG A 170 -12.21 4.33 0.12
N PRO A 171 -11.19 3.78 -0.57
CA PRO A 171 -11.28 3.51 -2.00
C PRO A 171 -12.33 2.44 -2.34
N PRO A 172 -12.77 2.34 -3.61
CA PRO A 172 -12.27 3.06 -4.78
C PRO A 172 -12.70 4.54 -4.82
N PHE A 173 -11.78 5.41 -5.26
CA PHE A 173 -12.05 6.82 -5.50
C PHE A 173 -12.40 7.05 -6.97
N PHE A 174 -13.48 7.77 -7.25
CA PHE A 174 -13.96 8.05 -8.60
C PHE A 174 -13.82 9.53 -8.94
N PHE A 175 -13.61 9.83 -10.23
CA PHE A 175 -13.32 11.19 -10.71
C PHE A 175 -14.31 12.25 -10.19
N ASN A 176 -15.61 12.06 -10.36
CA ASN A 176 -16.61 13.05 -9.93
C ASN A 176 -16.56 13.31 -8.41
N GLY A 177 -16.31 12.27 -7.61
CA GLY A 177 -16.21 12.39 -6.16
C GLY A 177 -14.94 13.11 -5.73
N GLU A 178 -13.80 12.78 -6.35
CA GLU A 178 -12.54 13.47 -6.10
C GLU A 178 -12.60 14.93 -6.55
N PHE A 179 -13.23 15.21 -7.68
CA PHE A 179 -13.39 16.56 -8.22
C PHE A 179 -14.22 17.44 -7.28
N GLN A 180 -15.37 16.95 -6.80
CA GLN A 180 -16.18 17.68 -5.85
C GLN A 180 -15.43 17.91 -4.54
N MET A 181 -14.78 16.88 -3.98
CA MET A 181 -14.02 17.00 -2.73
C MET A 181 -12.88 18.02 -2.83
N MET A 182 -12.23 18.14 -3.98
CA MET A 182 -11.17 19.15 -4.19
C MET A 182 -11.70 20.59 -4.27
N GLN A 183 -13.00 20.79 -4.53
CA GLN A 183 -13.62 22.12 -4.56
C GLN A 183 -14.05 22.60 -3.17
N ASP A 184 -14.30 21.68 -2.23
CA ASP A 184 -14.77 21.95 -0.87
C ASP A 184 -13.63 22.43 0.08
#